data_AF-A0A8T5T9J6-F1
#
_entry.id   AF-A0A8T5T9J6-F1
#
_cell.length_a   1.000
_cell.length_b   1.000
_cell.length_c   1.000
_cell.angle_alpha   90.00
_cell.angle_beta   90.00
_cell.angle_gamma   90.00
#
_symmetry.space_group_name_H-M   'P 1'
#
loop_
_entity.id
_entity.type
_entity.pdbx_description
1 polymer ?
#
loop_
_entity_poly.entity_id
_entity_poly.type
_entity_poly.pdbx_seq_one_letter_code
_entity_poly.pdbx_strand_id
1 'polypeptide(L)'
;MGIFGLLKIKLSKIGDFKARPKLLYGFSALAGFNKGIGGGGYGPIVTIGQIISGVYEKSATAIVSFAESLVSLVGIFTFFLISNAGVQADLSLLPSIFTGGFFAALVAPYLVRILPNKFWRYIIPIYAFGIGLYLFIRVL
;
A
#
# COMPACT_ATOMS: atom_id res chain seq x y z
N MET A 1 -5.88 -0.90 -10.57
CA MET A 1 -5.16 -2.11 -10.10
C MET A 1 -5.38 -3.36 -10.96
N GLY A 2 -6.51 -3.52 -11.66
CA GLY A 2 -6.79 -4.73 -12.47
C GLY A 2 -5.86 -4.96 -13.69
N ILE A 3 -5.51 -3.90 -14.43
CA ILE A 3 -4.65 -4.01 -15.63
C ILE A 3 -3.20 -4.36 -15.27
N PHE A 4 -2.67 -3.80 -14.18
CA PHE A 4 -1.33 -4.13 -13.68
C PHE A 4 -1.23 -5.58 -13.16
N GLY A 5 -2.33 -6.15 -12.65
CA GLY A 5 -2.39 -7.56 -12.25
C GLY A 5 -2.25 -8.53 -13.43
N LEU A 6 -2.83 -8.18 -14.58
CA LEU A 6 -2.70 -8.97 -15.82
C LEU A 6 -1.30 -8.87 -16.43
N LEU A 7 -0.66 -7.69 -16.35
CA LEU A 7 0.73 -7.51 -16.78
C LEU A 7 1.71 -8.31 -15.92
N LYS A 8 1.42 -8.52 -14.63
CA LYS A 8 2.26 -9.34 -13.72
C LYS A 8 2.41 -10.80 -14.16
N ILE A 9 1.40 -11.40 -14.80
CA ILE A 9 1.46 -12.79 -15.27
C ILE A 9 2.47 -12.93 -16.42
N LYS A 10 2.66 -11.88 -17.23
CA LYS A 10 3.63 -11.87 -18.33
C LYS A 10 5.06 -11.57 -17.87
N LEU A 11 5.22 -10.88 -16.73
CA LEU A 11 6.53 -10.49 -16.16
C LEU A 11 7.21 -11.61 -15.36
N SER A 12 6.49 -12.69 -15.00
CA SER A 12 7.06 -13.86 -14.30
C SER A 12 8.13 -14.62 -15.09
N LYS A 13 8.35 -14.26 -16.37
CA LYS A 13 9.38 -14.82 -17.25
C LYS A 13 10.69 -14.02 -17.30
N ILE A 14 10.87 -13.00 -16.45
CA ILE A 14 12.10 -12.21 -16.46
C ILE A 14 13.12 -12.83 -15.51
N GLY A 15 13.94 -13.71 -16.10
CA GLY A 15 15.20 -14.15 -15.53
C GLY A 15 16.17 -12.97 -15.38
N ASP A 16 17.03 -13.09 -14.36
CA ASP A 16 18.25 -12.30 -14.14
C ASP A 16 18.09 -10.78 -14.13
N PHE A 17 17.25 -10.25 -13.22
CA PHE A 17 17.38 -8.84 -12.84
C PHE A 17 18.69 -8.61 -12.09
N LYS A 18 19.69 -8.06 -12.78
CA LYS A 18 20.92 -7.53 -12.17
C LYS A 18 20.52 -6.55 -11.06
N ALA A 19 20.98 -6.79 -9.83
CA ALA A 19 20.61 -5.97 -8.68
C ALA A 19 20.99 -4.51 -8.90
N ARG A 20 19.99 -3.62 -8.91
CA ARG A 20 20.15 -2.17 -9.09
C ARG A 20 19.60 -1.44 -7.87
N PRO A 21 20.26 -1.53 -6.70
CA PRO A 21 19.76 -0.97 -5.45
C PRO A 21 19.54 0.55 -5.50
N LYS A 22 20.22 1.26 -6.41
CA LYS A 22 20.03 2.70 -6.63
C LYS A 22 18.60 3.07 -7.07
N LEU A 23 17.89 2.17 -7.75
CA LEU A 23 16.50 2.40 -8.17
C LEU A 23 15.54 2.43 -6.97
N LEU A 24 15.86 1.75 -5.88
CA LEU A 24 15.04 1.72 -4.66
C LEU A 24 14.83 3.12 -4.10
N TYR A 25 15.84 3.99 -4.13
CA TYR A 25 15.68 5.37 -3.64
C TYR A 25 14.60 6.13 -4.43
N GLY A 26 14.60 6.00 -5.75
CA GLY A 26 13.59 6.64 -6.60
C GLY A 26 12.19 6.10 -6.36
N PHE A 27 12.03 4.77 -6.34
CA PHE A 27 10.73 4.14 -6.08
C PHE A 27 10.21 4.42 -4.66
N SER A 28 11.08 4.44 -3.66
CA SER A 28 10.71 4.76 -2.27
C SER A 28 10.29 6.23 -2.13
N ALA A 29 10.98 7.17 -2.79
CA ALA A 29 10.58 8.57 -2.81
C ALA A 29 9.19 8.76 -3.46
N LEU A 30 8.96 8.14 -4.61
CA LEU A 30 7.67 8.17 -5.30
C LEU A 30 6.56 7.54 -4.46
N ALA A 31 6.85 6.40 -3.82
CA ALA A 31 5.88 5.72 -2.96
C ALA A 31 5.53 6.55 -1.72
N GLY A 32 6.52 7.15 -1.07
CA GLY A 32 6.32 8.03 0.08
C GLY A 32 5.50 9.26 -0.27
N PHE A 33 5.81 9.92 -1.40
CA PHE A 33 5.03 11.04 -1.93
C PHE A 33 3.57 10.64 -2.20
N ASN A 34 3.36 9.50 -2.85
CA ASN A 34 2.03 9.00 -3.15
C ASN A 34 1.24 8.61 -1.89
N LYS A 35 1.90 8.07 -0.85
CA LYS A 35 1.27 7.79 0.46
C LYS A 35 0.87 9.09 1.17
N GLY A 36 1.75 10.09 1.14
CA GLY A 36 1.54 11.38 1.81
C GLY A 36 0.39 12.18 1.24
N ILE A 37 0.31 12.29 -0.10
CA ILE A 37 -0.75 13.06 -0.77
C ILE A 37 -2.00 12.22 -1.03
N GLY A 38 -1.82 11.01 -1.57
CA GLY A 38 -2.91 10.17 -2.06
C GLY A 38 -3.47 9.19 -1.03
N GLY A 39 -2.86 9.08 0.16
CA GLY A 39 -3.32 8.20 1.24
C GLY A 39 -3.19 6.69 0.97
N GLY A 40 -2.71 6.26 -0.20
CA GLY A 40 -2.74 4.86 -0.63
C GLY A 40 -1.69 4.48 -1.68
N GLY A 41 -1.67 3.21 -2.10
CA GLY A 41 -0.83 2.75 -3.23
C GLY A 41 0.67 2.56 -2.97
N TYR A 42 1.16 2.83 -1.75
CA TYR A 42 2.56 2.62 -1.35
C TYR A 42 3.06 1.19 -1.61
N GLY A 43 2.34 0.19 -1.09
CA GLY A 43 2.74 -1.21 -1.17
C GLY A 43 3.04 -1.69 -2.60
N PRO A 44 2.12 -1.54 -3.58
CA PRO A 44 2.38 -1.90 -4.97
C PRO A 44 3.60 -1.21 -5.59
N ILE A 45 3.79 0.10 -5.34
CA ILE A 45 4.89 0.88 -5.92
C ILE A 45 6.24 0.38 -5.38
N VAL A 46 6.36 0.24 -4.05
CA VAL A 46 7.60 -0.24 -3.42
C VAL A 46 7.88 -1.71 -3.77
N THR A 47 6.85 -2.57 -3.75
CA THR A 47 7.01 -4.00 -4.09
C THR A 47 7.48 -4.18 -5.55
N ILE A 48 6.89 -3.43 -6.49
CA ILE A 48 7.32 -3.46 -7.90
C ILE A 48 8.74 -2.90 -8.03
N GLY A 49 9.05 -1.79 -7.35
CA GLY A 49 10.39 -1.21 -7.34
C GLY A 49 11.45 -2.16 -6.79
N GLN A 50 11.12 -2.94 -5.77
CA GLN A 50 11.98 -3.98 -5.20
C GLN A 50 12.20 -5.16 -6.14
N ILE A 51 11.14 -5.68 -6.75
CA ILE A 51 11.24 -6.77 -7.73
C ILE A 51 12.09 -6.34 -8.94
N ILE A 52 11.89 -5.13 -9.47
CA ILE A 52 12.70 -4.55 -10.56
C ILE A 52 14.16 -4.36 -10.12
N SER A 53 14.40 -4.10 -8.84
CA SER A 53 15.75 -3.95 -8.28
C SER A 53 16.44 -5.28 -7.97
N GLY A 54 15.81 -6.43 -8.27
CA GLY A 54 16.37 -7.77 -8.09
C GLY A 54 16.06 -8.41 -6.73
N VAL A 55 15.10 -7.88 -5.96
CA VAL A 55 14.68 -8.47 -4.68
C VAL A 55 13.63 -9.55 -4.93
N TYR A 56 13.83 -10.72 -4.30
CA TYR A 56 12.90 -11.85 -4.37
C TYR A 56 11.49 -11.47 -3.86
N GLU A 57 10.43 -11.93 -4.54
CA GLU A 57 9.07 -11.44 -4.31
C GLU A 57 8.56 -11.65 -2.87
N LYS A 58 8.88 -12.78 -2.23
CA LYS A 58 8.46 -13.05 -0.84
C LYS A 58 9.19 -12.13 0.14
N SER A 59 10.48 -11.91 -0.08
CA SER A 59 11.29 -11.01 0.73
C SER A 59 10.86 -9.56 0.54
N ALA A 60 10.54 -9.16 -0.70
CA ALA A 60 10.03 -7.84 -1.01
C ALA A 60 8.75 -7.52 -0.22
N THR A 61 7.78 -8.45 -0.19
CA THR A 61 6.55 -8.23 0.57
C THR A 61 6.77 -8.05 2.07
N ALA A 62 7.73 -8.78 2.66
CA ALA A 62 8.06 -8.62 4.08
C ALA A 62 8.73 -7.26 4.36
N ILE A 63 9.68 -6.85 3.50
CA ILE A 63 10.37 -5.55 3.63
C ILE A 63 9.37 -4.41 3.48
N VAL A 64 8.43 -4.48 2.53
CA VAL A 64 7.41 -3.45 2.31
C VAL A 64 6.53 -3.26 3.54
N SER A 65 6.01 -4.35 4.13
CA SER A 65 5.18 -4.28 5.34
C SER A 65 5.93 -3.68 6.52
N PHE A 66 7.21 -4.03 6.68
CA PHE A 66 8.06 -3.44 7.71
C PHE A 66 8.37 -1.96 7.45
N ALA A 67 8.63 -1.58 6.20
CA ALA A 67 8.86 -0.19 5.85
C ALA A 67 7.60 0.67 6.05
N GLU A 68 6.41 0.12 5.75
CA GLU A 68 5.14 0.83 5.93
C GLU A 68 4.86 1.15 7.40
N SER A 69 5.27 0.30 8.36
CA SER A 69 5.13 0.61 9.78
C SER A 69 6.01 1.79 10.20
N LEU A 70 7.25 1.88 9.70
CA LEU A 70 8.13 3.03 9.93
C LEU A 70 7.56 4.32 9.32
N VAL A 71 7.05 4.25 8.09
CA VAL A 71 6.39 5.41 7.44
C VAL A 71 5.17 5.85 8.24
N SER A 72 4.38 4.90 8.77
CA SER A 72 3.23 5.22 9.62
C SER A 72 3.65 5.88 10.93
N LEU A 73 4.75 5.45 11.56
CA LEU A 73 5.29 6.10 12.76
C LEU A 73 5.71 7.55 12.47
N VAL A 74 6.39 7.79 11.35
CA VAL A 74 6.75 9.16 10.91
C VAL A 74 5.48 10.00 10.71
N GLY A 75 4.42 9.42 10.14
CA GLY A 75 3.12 10.08 10.01
C GLY A 75 2.52 10.49 11.36
N ILE A 76 2.58 9.62 12.36
CA ILE A 76 2.12 9.90 13.73
C ILE A 76 2.93 11.06 14.35
N PHE A 77 4.25 11.02 14.25
CA PHE A 77 5.10 12.11 14.76
C PHE A 77 4.79 13.44 14.05
N THR A 78 4.63 13.41 12.74
CA THR A 78 4.30 14.61 11.95
C THR A 78 2.94 15.16 12.36
N PHE A 79 1.95 14.31 12.61
CA PHE A 79 0.63 14.71 13.10
C PHE A 79 0.72 15.43 14.45
N PHE A 80 1.49 14.91 15.41
CA PHE A 80 1.70 15.57 16.71
C PHE A 80 2.46 16.89 16.59
N LEU A 81 3.46 16.97 15.72
CA LEU A 81 4.19 18.23 15.47
C LEU A 81 3.28 19.31 14.91
N ILE A 82 2.42 18.97 13.95
CA ILE A 82 1.45 19.91 13.36
C ILE A 82 0.40 20.33 14.41
N SER A 83 -0.04 19.38 15.24
CA SER A 83 -0.98 19.67 16.33
C SER A 83 -0.40 20.67 17.34
N ASN A 84 0.88 20.51 17.67
CA ASN A 84 1.58 21.43 18.57
C ASN A 84 1.87 22.80 17.94
N ALA A 85 1.94 22.88 16.60
CA ALA A 85 2.10 24.13 15.87
C ALA A 85 0.82 25.00 15.81
N GLY A 86 -0.25 24.62 16.50
CA GLY A 86 -1.47 25.41 16.65
C GLY A 86 -2.65 24.96 15.79
N VAL A 87 -2.52 23.87 15.03
CA VAL A 87 -3.65 23.25 14.32
C VAL A 87 -4.45 22.39 15.30
N GLN A 88 -5.74 22.71 15.49
CA GLN A 88 -6.61 21.89 16.33
C GLN A 88 -6.81 20.51 15.70
N ALA A 89 -6.20 19.49 16.29
CA ALA A 89 -6.42 18.10 15.90
C ALA A 89 -7.69 17.57 16.58
N ASP A 90 -8.77 17.42 15.82
CA ASP A 90 -9.96 16.72 16.30
C ASP A 90 -9.69 15.21 16.33
N LEU A 91 -9.52 14.68 17.55
CA LEU A 91 -9.24 13.27 17.83
C LEU A 91 -10.53 12.45 17.98
N SER A 92 -11.71 13.04 17.80
CA SER A 92 -12.99 12.35 18.02
C SER A 92 -13.19 11.13 17.13
N LEU A 93 -12.64 11.15 15.91
CA LEU A 93 -12.68 10.04 14.96
C LEU A 93 -11.56 9.02 15.15
N LEU A 94 -10.56 9.31 16.00
CA LEU A 94 -9.42 8.43 16.20
C LEU A 94 -9.84 7.05 16.75
N PRO A 95 -10.72 6.93 17.77
CA PRO A 95 -11.14 5.62 18.28
C PRO A 95 -11.90 4.79 17.25
N SER A 96 -12.75 5.43 16.44
CA SER A 96 -13.55 4.72 15.42
C SER A 96 -12.69 4.23 14.25
N ILE A 97 -11.74 5.03 13.79
CA ILE A 97 -10.79 4.63 12.75
C ILE A 97 -9.80 3.59 13.27
N PHE A 98 -9.30 3.76 14.50
CA PHE A 98 -8.35 2.82 15.12
C PHE A 98 -8.97 1.44 15.30
N THR A 99 -10.18 1.35 15.85
CA THR A 99 -10.85 0.06 16.06
C THR A 99 -11.08 -0.66 14.73
N GLY A 100 -11.61 0.03 13.72
CA GLY A 100 -11.78 -0.55 12.38
C GLY A 100 -10.46 -1.02 11.77
N GLY A 101 -9.42 -0.18 11.80
CA GLY A 101 -8.10 -0.49 11.26
C GLY A 101 -7.39 -1.64 11.97
N PHE A 102 -7.47 -1.68 13.31
CA PHE A 102 -6.83 -2.71 14.13
C PHE A 102 -7.42 -4.10 13.87
N PHE A 103 -8.74 -4.22 13.91
CA PHE A 103 -9.40 -5.49 13.61
C PHE A 103 -9.19 -5.91 12.15
N ALA A 104 -9.23 -4.96 11.21
CA ALA A 104 -8.93 -5.25 9.81
C ALA A 104 -7.50 -5.78 9.61
N ALA A 105 -6.51 -5.21 10.31
CA ALA A 105 -5.11 -5.64 10.22
C ALA A 105 -4.88 -7.07 10.75
N LEU A 106 -5.66 -7.50 11.75
CA LEU A 106 -5.62 -8.87 12.27
C LEU A 106 -6.34 -9.86 11.34
N VAL A 107 -7.53 -9.49 10.87
CA VAL A 107 -8.41 -10.39 10.11
C VAL A 107 -7.98 -10.53 8.64
N ALA A 108 -7.44 -9.48 8.03
CA ALA A 108 -7.02 -9.50 6.63
C ALA A 108 -5.99 -10.59 6.28
N PRO A 109 -4.83 -10.72 6.98
CA PRO A 109 -3.86 -11.77 6.66
C PRO A 109 -4.41 -13.17 6.91
N TYR A 110 -5.30 -13.33 7.90
CA TYR A 110 -5.98 -14.59 8.17
C TYR A 110 -6.93 -14.98 7.02
N LEU A 111 -7.76 -14.05 6.55
CA LEU A 111 -8.65 -14.26 5.41
C LEU A 111 -7.88 -14.60 4.12
N VAL A 112 -6.78 -13.89 3.86
CA VAL A 112 -5.92 -14.14 2.70
C VAL A 112 -5.28 -15.53 2.77
N ARG A 113 -4.99 -16.04 3.96
CA ARG A 113 -4.44 -17.38 4.17
C ARG A 113 -5.46 -18.50 3.90
N ILE A 114 -6.74 -18.29 4.20
CA ILE A 114 -7.78 -19.33 4.13
C ILE A 114 -8.45 -19.40 2.76
N LEU A 115 -8.70 -18.24 2.14
CA LEU A 115 -9.45 -18.18 0.89
C LEU A 115 -8.57 -18.45 -0.33
N PRO A 116 -9.11 -19.12 -1.38
CA PRO A 116 -8.34 -19.43 -2.58
C PRO A 116 -7.95 -18.16 -3.34
N ASN A 117 -6.74 -18.12 -3.89
CA ASN A 117 -6.21 -16.97 -4.66
C ASN A 117 -7.12 -16.53 -5.82
N LYS A 118 -7.90 -17.45 -6.42
CA LYS A 118 -8.87 -17.12 -7.47
C LYS A 118 -9.93 -16.11 -6.99
N PHE A 119 -10.32 -16.17 -5.73
CA PHE A 119 -11.32 -15.29 -5.12
C PHE A 119 -10.80 -13.84 -5.06
N TRP A 120 -9.61 -13.64 -4.49
CA TRP A 120 -8.97 -12.33 -4.36
C TRP A 120 -8.65 -11.68 -5.70
N ARG A 121 -8.33 -12.50 -6.72
CA ARG A 121 -8.05 -12.02 -8.09
C ARG A 121 -9.21 -11.23 -8.69
N TYR A 122 -10.46 -11.58 -8.36
CA TYR A 122 -11.63 -10.90 -8.88
C TYR A 122 -12.18 -9.85 -7.91
N ILE A 123 -12.24 -10.15 -6.60
CA ILE A 123 -12.81 -9.22 -5.61
C ILE A 123 -12.03 -7.91 -5.53
N ILE A 124 -10.71 -7.96 -5.42
CA ILE A 124 -9.88 -6.76 -5.23
C ILE A 124 -10.07 -5.74 -6.36
N PRO A 125 -9.92 -6.11 -7.65
CA PRO A 125 -10.11 -5.14 -8.73
C PRO A 125 -11.56 -4.66 -8.84
N ILE A 126 -12.56 -5.52 -8.67
CA ILE A 126 -13.98 -5.13 -8.74
C ILE A 126 -14.29 -4.10 -7.66
N TYR A 127 -13.87 -4.35 -6.42
CA TYR A 127 -14.06 -3.44 -5.30
C TYR A 127 -13.35 -2.09 -5.53
N ALA A 128 -12.09 -2.12 -5.99
CA ALA A 128 -11.33 -0.90 -6.27
C ALA A 128 -11.96 -0.07 -7.41
N PHE A 129 -12.43 -0.72 -8.47
CA PHE A 129 -13.15 -0.05 -9.55
C PHE A 129 -14.50 0.51 -9.08
N GLY A 130 -15.23 -0.23 -8.24
CA GLY A 130 -16.51 0.21 -7.68
C GLY A 130 -16.37 1.47 -6.84
N ILE A 131 -15.39 1.52 -5.93
CA ILE A 131 -15.10 2.73 -5.14
C ILE A 131 -14.71 3.90 -6.05
N GLY A 132 -13.82 3.65 -7.02
CA GLY A 132 -13.39 4.69 -7.95
C GLY A 132 -14.56 5.28 -8.75
N LEU A 133 -15.44 4.42 -9.27
CA LEU A 133 -16.63 4.82 -10.01
C LEU A 133 -17.61 5.60 -9.12
N TYR A 134 -17.85 5.12 -7.90
CA TYR A 134 -18.73 5.79 -6.95
C TYR A 134 -18.24 7.19 -6.60
N LEU A 135 -16.95 7.34 -6.28
CA LEU A 135 -16.34 8.64 -6.02
C LEU A 135 -16.43 9.56 -7.25
N PHE A 136 -16.21 9.03 -8.45
CA PHE A 136 -16.31 9.78 -9.69
C PHE A 136 -17.72 10.34 -9.92
N ILE A 137 -18.76 9.53 -9.67
CA ILE A 137 -20.16 9.96 -9.76
C ILE A 137 -20.50 10.98 -8.67
N ARG A 138 -19.92 10.86 -7.47
CA ARG A 138 -20.19 11.78 -6.34
C ARG A 138 -19.55 13.15 -6.49
N VAL A 139 -18.47 13.24 -7.26
CA VAL A 139 -17.70 14.48 -7.49
C VAL A 139 -18.19 15.23 -8.73
N LEU A 140 -18.79 14.54 -9.71
CA LEU A 140 -19.44 15.12 -10.88
C LEU A 140 -20.83 15.68 -10.52
#